data_AF-A0A382I548-F1
#
_entry.id   AF-A0A382I548-F1
#
_cell.length_a   1.000
_cell.length_b   1.000
_cell.length_c   1.000
_cell.angle_alpha   90.00
_cell.angle_beta   90.00
_cell.angle_gamma   90.00
#
_symmetry.space_group_name_H-M   'P 1'
#
loop_
_entity.id
_entity.type
_entity.pdbx_description
1 polymer ?
#
loop_
_entity_poly.entity_id
_entity_poly.type
_entity_poly.pdbx_seq_one_letter_code
_entity_poly.pdbx_strand_id
1 'polypeptide(L)'
;MTFTMISFVFSQKINLNTDNLDALKSLDLTNNQINEIINYRNNIGQINTIYELMVMPNINISDIHSIRNLVTIEILQNSTFEKDMQRASYKLGQWI
;
A
#
# COMPACT_ATOMS: atom_id res chain seq x y z
N MET A 1 -1.85 -0.01 -46.84
CA MET A 1 -0.89 0.52 -45.85
C MET A 1 -1.52 0.38 -44.48
N THR A 2 -1.20 -0.69 -43.75
CA THR A 2 -1.79 -0.98 -42.43
C THR A 2 -0.93 -0.37 -41.34
N PHE A 3 -1.46 0.63 -40.64
CA PHE A 3 -0.83 1.24 -39.48
C PHE A 3 -1.13 0.37 -38.25
N THR A 4 -0.12 -0.28 -37.68
CA THR A 4 -0.24 -0.97 -36.39
C THR A 4 0.07 0.01 -35.26
N MET A 5 -0.95 0.38 -34.49
CA MET A 5 -0.77 1.15 -33.25
C MET A 5 -0.27 0.22 -32.15
N ILE A 6 0.99 0.37 -31.75
CA ILE A 6 1.54 -0.32 -30.58
C ILE A 6 1.15 0.49 -29.35
N SER A 7 0.19 -0.01 -28.57
CA SER A 7 -0.10 0.53 -27.24
C SER A 7 0.93 0.01 -26.25
N PHE A 8 1.84 0.86 -25.79
CA PHE A 8 2.63 0.60 -24.59
C PHE A 8 1.71 0.70 -23.37
N VAL A 9 1.26 -0.45 -22.86
CA VAL A 9 0.52 -0.50 -21.59
C VAL A 9 1.54 -0.34 -20.46
N PHE A 10 1.68 0.87 -19.94
CA PHE A 10 2.31 1.08 -18.65
C PHE A 10 1.42 0.47 -17.58
N SER A 11 1.80 -0.69 -17.06
CA SER A 11 1.15 -1.27 -15.88
C SER A 11 1.47 -0.38 -14.68
N GLN A 12 0.44 0.22 -14.09
CA GLN A 12 0.58 0.96 -12.85
C GLN A 12 0.92 -0.02 -11.73
N LYS A 13 1.83 0.39 -10.85
CA LYS A 13 2.19 -0.40 -9.68
C LYS A 13 0.99 -0.51 -8.73
N ILE A 14 0.91 -1.64 -8.06
CA ILE A 14 -0.17 -1.98 -7.14
C ILE A 14 0.11 -1.38 -5.77
N ASN A 15 -0.81 -0.58 -5.26
CA ASN A 15 -0.69 0.03 -3.95
C ASN A 15 -1.12 -0.94 -2.85
N LEU A 16 -0.18 -1.33 -1.99
CA LEU A 16 -0.41 -2.28 -0.90
C LEU A 16 -1.35 -1.76 0.20
N ASN A 17 -1.67 -0.47 0.26
CA ASN A 17 -2.59 0.08 1.26
C ASN A 17 -4.00 0.28 0.72
N THR A 18 -4.17 0.49 -0.58
CA THR A 18 -5.46 0.97 -1.15
C THR A 18 -6.06 0.06 -2.20
N ASP A 19 -5.25 -0.71 -2.94
CA ASP A 19 -5.77 -1.52 -4.02
C ASP A 19 -6.55 -2.74 -3.51
N ASN A 20 -7.59 -3.08 -4.26
CA ASN A 20 -8.54 -4.12 -3.88
C ASN A 20 -7.97 -5.54 -4.03
N LEU A 21 -8.73 -6.52 -3.54
CA LEU A 21 -8.35 -7.93 -3.56
C LEU A 21 -8.03 -8.45 -4.97
N ASP A 22 -8.78 -8.03 -6.00
CA ASP A 22 -8.55 -8.50 -7.37
C ASP A 22 -7.27 -7.93 -7.98
N ALA A 23 -6.91 -6.70 -7.65
CA ALA A 23 -5.61 -6.13 -8.02
C ALA A 23 -4.46 -6.91 -7.36
N LEU A 24 -4.58 -7.23 -6.06
CA LEU A 24 -3.54 -7.97 -5.32
C LEU A 24 -3.34 -9.40 -5.83
N LYS A 25 -4.39 -10.04 -6.36
CA LYS A 25 -4.30 -11.38 -6.99
C LYS A 25 -3.40 -11.43 -8.22
N SER A 26 -3.04 -10.28 -8.80
CA SER A 26 -2.06 -10.22 -9.89
C SER A 26 -0.61 -10.29 -9.42
N LEU A 27 -0.36 -10.19 -8.11
CA LEU A 27 0.95 -10.40 -7.51
C LEU A 27 1.24 -11.90 -7.40
N ASP A 28 2.53 -12.25 -7.40
CA ASP A 28 3.03 -13.60 -7.14
C ASP A 28 2.93 -13.92 -5.63
N LEU A 29 1.70 -13.95 -5.13
CA LEU A 29 1.32 -14.24 -3.74
C LEU A 29 0.14 -15.21 -3.70
N THR A 30 0.12 -16.06 -2.68
CA THR A 30 -1.01 -16.93 -2.39
C THR A 30 -2.21 -16.15 -1.86
N ASN A 31 -3.41 -16.71 -2.01
CA ASN A 31 -4.63 -16.13 -1.45
C ASN A 31 -4.54 -15.90 0.07
N ASN A 32 -3.84 -16.78 0.80
CA ASN A 32 -3.64 -16.61 2.24
C ASN A 32 -2.78 -15.39 2.55
N GLN A 33 -1.65 -15.21 1.84
CA GLN A 33 -0.80 -14.03 2.01
C GLN A 33 -1.56 -12.74 1.64
N ILE A 34 -2.36 -12.75 0.57
CA ILE A 34 -3.20 -11.61 0.19
C ILE A 34 -4.22 -11.28 1.29
N ASN A 35 -4.85 -12.30 1.87
CA ASN A 35 -5.79 -12.11 2.97
C ASN A 35 -5.10 -11.53 4.22
N GLU A 36 -3.88 -11.97 4.55
CA GLU A 36 -3.10 -11.38 5.65
C GLU A 36 -2.80 -9.90 5.40
N ILE A 37 -2.44 -9.53 4.17
CA ILE A 37 -2.23 -8.14 3.78
C ILE A 37 -3.51 -7.33 4.01
N ILE A 38 -4.66 -7.82 3.55
CA ILE A 38 -5.96 -7.15 3.75
C ILE A 38 -6.31 -7.05 5.24
N ASN A 39 -6.10 -8.12 6.00
CA ASN A 39 -6.35 -8.16 7.43
C ASN A 39 -5.49 -7.15 8.19
N TYR A 40 -4.21 -7.00 7.82
CA TYR A 40 -3.32 -6.02 8.42
C TYR A 40 -3.82 -4.60 8.22
N ARG A 41 -4.22 -4.24 6.98
CA ARG A 41 -4.79 -2.91 6.67
C ARG A 41 -6.01 -2.59 7.53
N ASN A 42 -6.88 -3.59 7.71
CA ASN A 42 -8.16 -3.42 8.36
C ASN A 42 -8.07 -3.38 9.89
N ASN A 43 -7.10 -4.11 10.46
CA ASN A 43 -7.06 -4.34 11.92
C ASN A 43 -5.85 -3.70 12.62
N ILE A 44 -4.76 -3.42 11.90
CA ILE A 44 -3.52 -2.89 12.47
C ILE A 44 -3.29 -1.46 11.98
N GLY A 45 -3.31 -1.25 10.66
CA GLY A 45 -3.13 0.06 10.07
C GLY A 45 -2.43 0.00 8.71
N GLN A 46 -1.90 1.13 8.27
CA GLN A 46 -1.21 1.23 6.99
C GLN A 46 0.18 0.58 7.05
N ILE A 47 0.52 -0.11 5.96
CA ILE A 47 1.86 -0.61 5.70
C ILE A 47 2.72 0.61 5.35
N ASN A 48 3.84 0.80 6.05
CA ASN A 48 4.74 1.94 5.77
C ASN A 48 5.96 1.52 4.95
N THR A 49 6.36 0.26 5.05
CA THR A 49 7.47 -0.31 4.28
C THR A 49 7.13 -1.71 3.80
N ILE A 50 7.69 -2.13 2.67
CA ILE A 50 7.41 -3.45 2.11
C ILE A 50 7.90 -4.59 3.01
N TYR A 51 8.87 -4.30 3.87
CA TYR A 51 9.42 -5.26 4.81
C TYR A 51 8.48 -5.53 6.00
N GLU A 52 7.49 -4.68 6.26
CA GLU A 52 6.45 -4.96 7.26
C GLU A 52 5.59 -6.18 6.88
N LEU A 53 5.56 -6.55 5.60
CA LEU A 53 4.90 -7.78 5.17
C LEU A 53 5.49 -9.02 5.87
N MET A 54 6.76 -9.00 6.28
CA MET A 54 7.39 -10.12 7.00
C MET A 54 6.83 -10.34 8.42
N VAL A 55 6.07 -9.39 8.96
CA VAL A 55 5.35 -9.57 10.23
C VAL A 55 4.15 -10.51 10.03
N MET A 56 3.63 -10.60 8.81
CA MET A 56 2.49 -11.43 8.48
C MET A 56 2.92 -12.90 8.34
N PRO A 57 2.13 -13.83 8.90
CA PRO A 57 2.44 -15.25 8.80
C PRO A 57 2.48 -15.66 7.32
N ASN A 58 3.48 -16.47 6.97
CA ASN A 58 3.68 -17.02 5.63
C ASN A 58 4.10 -16.00 4.55
N ILE A 59 4.53 -14.79 4.91
CA ILE A 59 5.25 -13.92 3.96
C ILE A 59 6.72 -13.88 4.35
N ASN A 60 7.60 -14.21 3.40
CA ASN A 60 9.03 -14.26 3.59
C ASN A 60 9.76 -13.27 2.66
N ILE A 61 11.09 -13.25 2.76
CA ILE A 61 11.91 -12.32 1.96
C ILE A 61 11.88 -12.63 0.46
N SER A 62 11.71 -13.90 0.06
CA SER A 62 11.58 -14.25 -1.37
C SER A 62 10.29 -13.69 -1.97
N ASP A 63 9.17 -13.74 -1.23
CA ASP A 63 7.90 -13.15 -1.68
C ASP A 63 8.06 -11.64 -1.90
N ILE A 64 8.75 -10.94 -0.98
CA ILE A 64 9.05 -9.52 -1.11
C ILE A 64 9.89 -9.24 -2.36
N HIS A 65 10.92 -10.05 -2.63
CA HIS A 65 11.73 -9.88 -3.82
C HIS A 65 10.94 -10.08 -5.12
N SER A 66 9.98 -11.01 -5.13
CA SER A 66 9.10 -11.25 -6.28
C SER A 66 8.19 -10.06 -6.57
N ILE A 67 7.67 -9.37 -5.55
CA ILE A 67 6.64 -8.34 -5.73
C ILE A 67 7.16 -6.90 -5.67
N ARG A 68 8.34 -6.63 -5.08
CA ARG A 68 8.77 -5.24 -4.75
C ARG A 68 8.82 -4.26 -5.91
N ASN A 69 9.04 -4.76 -7.12
CA ASN A 69 9.11 -3.92 -8.32
C ASN A 69 7.71 -3.62 -8.89
N LEU A 70 6.70 -4.38 -8.48
CA LEU A 70 5.32 -4.30 -8.94
C LEU A 70 4.42 -3.49 -8.02
N VAL A 71 4.90 -3.14 -6.82
CA VAL A 71 4.08 -2.52 -5.77
C VAL A 71 4.55 -1.12 -5.38
N THR A 72 3.61 -0.33 -4.85
CA THR A 72 3.86 0.93 -4.14
C THR A 72 3.24 0.89 -2.74
N ILE A 73 3.72 1.80 -1.90
CA ILE A 73 3.21 2.00 -0.56
C ILE A 73 2.94 3.49 -0.43
N GLU A 74 1.73 3.90 -0.79
CA GLU A 74 1.29 5.27 -0.58
C GLU A 74 0.41 5.30 0.66
N ILE A 75 0.76 6.19 1.57
CA ILE A 75 0.05 6.41 2.80
C ILE A 75 -1.00 7.48 2.50
N LEU A 76 -2.27 7.20 2.77
CA LEU A 76 -3.30 8.24 2.79
C LEU A 76 -2.93 9.20 3.91
N GLN A 77 -2.28 10.31 3.57
CA GLN A 77 -2.04 11.35 4.56
C GLN A 77 -3.39 11.87 5.02
N ASN A 78 -3.58 11.85 6.34
CA ASN A 78 -4.58 12.62 7.06
C ASN A 78 -4.81 13.95 6.37
N SER A 79 -6.08 14.26 6.10
CA SER A 79 -6.48 15.46 5.36
C SER A 79 -5.82 16.71 5.98
N THR A 80 -5.63 17.78 5.19
CA THR A 80 -5.06 19.05 5.69
C THR A 80 -5.75 19.51 6.98
N PHE A 81 -7.04 19.21 7.11
CA PHE A 81 -7.85 19.43 8.31
C PHE A 81 -7.28 18.77 9.57
N GLU A 82 -6.91 17.49 9.54
CA GLU A 82 -6.38 16.78 10.71
C GLU A 82 -4.99 17.31 11.11
N LYS A 83 -4.15 17.66 10.12
CA LYS A 83 -2.86 18.30 10.38
C LYS A 83 -3.03 19.68 11.01
N ASP A 84 -3.98 20.46 10.52
CA ASP A 84 -4.26 21.79 11.04
C ASP A 84 -4.91 21.72 12.43
N MET A 85 -5.76 20.73 12.69
CA MET A 85 -6.32 20.45 14.02
C MET A 85 -5.22 20.10 15.03
N GLN A 86 -4.27 19.23 14.66
CA GLN A 86 -3.12 18.90 15.53
C GLN A 86 -2.26 20.12 15.85
N ARG A 87 -1.99 20.98 14.85
CA ARG A 87 -1.24 22.22 15.04
C ARG A 87 -1.97 23.21 15.94
N ALA A 88 -3.30 23.33 15.77
CA ALA A 88 -4.13 24.19 16.62
C ALA A 88 -4.14 23.70 18.08
N SER A 89 -4.30 22.39 18.30
CA SER A 89 -4.25 21.77 19.62
C SER A 89 -2.88 21.97 20.31
N TYR A 90 -1.78 21.78 19.57
CA TYR A 90 -0.43 22.03 20.08
C TYR A 90 -0.24 23.49 20.50
N LYS A 91 -0.68 24.44 19.66
CA LYS A 91 -0.63 25.86 20.01
C LYS A 91 -1.42 26.12 21.28
N LEU A 92 -2.67 25.67 21.38
CA LEU A 92 -3.47 25.87 22.60
C LEU A 92 -2.78 25.34 23.86
N GLY A 93 -2.14 24.17 23.78
CA GLY A 93 -1.40 23.57 24.91
C GLY A 93 -0.16 24.34 25.36
N GLN A 94 0.44 25.17 24.50
CA GLN A 94 1.56 26.05 24.85
C GLN A 94 1.10 27.38 25.47
N TRP A 95 -0.20 27.66 25.45
CA TRP A 95 -0.78 28.94 25.89
C TRP A 95 -1.50 28.84 27.24
N ILE A 96 -1.62 27.62 27.78
CA ILE A 96 -2.13 27.29 29.12
C ILE A 96 -0.98 26.94 30.04
#